data_AF-A0A4D4JWB9-F1
#
_entry.id   AF-A0A4D4JWB9-F1
#
_cell.length_a   1.000
_cell.length_b   1.000
_cell.length_c   1.000
_cell.angle_alpha   90.00
_cell.angle_beta   90.00
_cell.angle_gamma   90.00
#
_symmetry.space_group_name_H-M   'P 1'
#
loop_
_entity.id
_entity.type
_entity.pdbx_description
1 polymer ?
#
loop_
_entity_poly.entity_id
_entity_poly.type
_entity_poly.pdbx_seq_one_letter_code
_entity_poly.pdbx_strand_id
1 'polypeptide(L)'
;MSEPSRSQAAPPHRPRRFLFVVPPLVGHVNPTLGVAAELTARGHQVAWAGMPEVVGRLTGQGATVYRCAGPVLGRAGRAGHRTYAARPR
;
A
#
# COMPACT_ATOMS: atom_id res chain seq x y z
N MET A 1 8.94 15.39 -50.10
CA MET A 1 7.58 15.25 -49.55
C MET A 1 7.68 14.11 -48.53
N SER A 2 7.98 14.43 -47.27
CA SER A 2 8.28 13.44 -46.24
C SER A 2 7.02 13.16 -45.43
N GLU A 3 6.66 11.89 -45.28
CA GLU A 3 5.53 11.45 -44.46
C GLU A 3 5.67 11.91 -42.99
N PRO A 4 4.59 12.31 -42.32
CA PRO A 4 4.64 12.54 -40.89
C PRO A 4 4.76 11.19 -40.16
N SER A 5 5.78 11.09 -39.31
CA SER A 5 5.97 10.02 -38.34
C SER A 5 4.64 9.71 -37.62
N ARG A 6 4.15 8.48 -37.76
CA ARG A 6 3.06 7.96 -36.92
C ARG A 6 3.52 8.06 -35.47
N SER A 7 3.05 9.08 -34.77
CA SER A 7 3.01 9.08 -33.31
C SER A 7 2.23 7.84 -32.91
N GLN A 8 2.94 6.78 -32.48
CA GLN A 8 2.31 5.66 -31.82
C GLN A 8 1.79 6.21 -30.50
N ALA A 9 0.52 6.62 -30.49
CA ALA A 9 -0.20 6.87 -29.26
C ALA A 9 -0.11 5.58 -28.45
N ALA A 10 0.58 5.64 -27.30
CA ALA A 10 0.63 4.52 -26.38
C ALA A 10 -0.81 4.07 -26.09
N PRO A 11 -1.09 2.76 -26.09
CA PRO A 11 -2.45 2.28 -25.83
C PRO A 11 -2.95 2.89 -24.52
N PRO A 12 -4.23 3.29 -24.42
CA PRO A 12 -4.76 3.91 -23.22
C PRO A 12 -4.49 3.00 -22.04
N HIS A 13 -3.76 3.52 -21.06
CA HIS A 13 -3.35 2.75 -19.89
C HIS A 13 -4.60 2.33 -19.10
N ARG A 14 -4.85 1.01 -19.02
CA ARG A 14 -5.98 0.48 -18.27
C ARG A 14 -5.67 0.54 -16.76
N PRO A 15 -6.49 1.23 -15.94
CA PRO A 15 -6.32 1.28 -14.50
C PRO A 15 -6.13 -0.12 -13.90
N ARG A 16 -5.08 -0.26 -13.07
CA ARG A 16 -4.78 -1.50 -12.33
C ARG A 16 -4.95 -1.26 -10.84
N ARG A 17 -5.10 -2.35 -10.09
CA ARG A 17 -5.28 -2.33 -8.63
C ARG A 17 -4.01 -2.84 -7.96
N PHE A 18 -3.53 -2.10 -6.97
CA PHE A 18 -2.36 -2.46 -6.17
C PHE A 18 -2.72 -2.51 -4.70
N LEU A 19 -2.13 -3.47 -3.98
CA LEU A 19 -2.28 -3.63 -2.55
C LEU A 19 -0.90 -3.59 -1.90
N PHE A 20 -0.66 -2.59 -1.04
CA PHE A 20 0.53 -2.55 -0.19
C PHE A 20 0.25 -3.30 1.11
N VAL A 21 0.99 -4.40 1.33
CA VAL A 21 0.97 -5.16 2.58
C VAL A 21 2.22 -4.78 3.37
N VAL A 22 2.05 -4.04 4.46
CA VAL A 22 3.15 -3.43 5.20
C VAL A 22 3.10 -3.80 6.68
N PRO A 23 4.23 -4.15 7.31
CA PRO A 23 4.32 -4.19 8.76
C PRO A 23 3.91 -2.84 9.37
N PRO A 24 3.27 -2.79 10.56
CA PRO A 24 2.79 -1.54 11.16
C PRO A 24 3.92 -0.73 11.83
N LEU A 25 4.99 -0.47 11.07
CA LEU A 25 6.15 0.31 11.47
C LEU A 25 6.32 1.48 10.51
N VAL A 26 6.48 2.70 11.05
CA VAL A 26 6.61 3.93 10.25
C VAL A 26 7.68 3.80 9.15
N GLY A 27 8.81 3.16 9.47
CA GLY A 27 9.91 2.93 8.51
C GLY A 27 9.56 1.98 7.35
N HIS A 28 8.51 1.17 7.44
CA HIS A 28 8.03 0.31 6.35
C HIS A 28 6.90 0.97 5.55
N VAL A 29 6.06 1.76 6.22
CA VAL A 29 4.94 2.46 5.56
C VAL A 29 5.46 3.63 4.72
N ASN A 30 6.35 4.47 5.26
CA ASN A 30 6.76 5.71 4.59
C ASN A 30 7.36 5.52 3.19
N PRO A 31 8.25 4.54 2.94
CA PRO A 31 8.80 4.32 1.59
C PRO A 31 7.73 3.97 0.55
N THR A 32 6.66 3.29 0.98
CA THR A 32 5.58 2.88 0.07
C THR A 32 4.61 4.01 -0.28
N LEU A 33 4.58 5.10 0.50
CA LEU A 33 3.70 6.26 0.23
C LEU A 33 4.06 6.95 -1.09
N GLY A 34 5.35 7.14 -1.36
CA GLY A 34 5.80 7.76 -2.63
C GLY A 34 5.43 6.92 -3.85
N VAL A 35 5.58 5.59 -3.74
CA VAL A 35 5.18 4.66 -4.81
C VAL A 35 3.67 4.65 -5.01
N ALA A 36 2.89 4.67 -3.92
CA ALA A 36 1.44 4.75 -3.96
C ALA A 36 0.94 6.04 -4.62
N ALA A 37 1.57 7.17 -4.32
CA ALA A 37 1.26 8.46 -4.94
C ALA A 37 1.49 8.43 -6.45
N GLU A 38 2.64 7.90 -6.89
CA GLU A 38 2.97 7.80 -8.32
C GLU A 38 2.03 6.84 -9.06
N LEU A 39 1.70 5.68 -8.47
CA LEU A 39 0.72 4.76 -9.04
C LEU A 39 -0.66 5.44 -9.18
N THR A 40 -1.08 6.19 -8.18
CA THR A 40 -2.35 6.93 -8.21
C THR A 40 -2.33 8.02 -9.29
N ALA A 41 -1.23 8.77 -9.41
CA ALA A 41 -1.05 9.80 -10.43
C ALA A 41 -1.12 9.23 -11.86
N ARG A 42 -0.68 7.98 -12.05
CA ARG A 42 -0.83 7.22 -13.31
C ARG A 42 -2.24 6.64 -13.51
N GLY A 43 -3.20 6.93 -12.64
CA GLY A 43 -4.58 6.46 -12.73
C GLY A 43 -4.80 5.03 -12.23
N HIS A 44 -3.87 4.47 -11.44
CA HIS A 44 -4.09 3.19 -10.78
C HIS A 44 -4.85 3.36 -9.46
N GLN A 45 -5.51 2.29 -9.02
CA GLN A 45 -6.16 2.22 -7.71
C GLN A 45 -5.20 1.59 -6.71
N VAL A 46 -5.09 2.19 -5.53
CA VAL A 46 -4.22 1.73 -4.44
C VAL A 46 -5.03 1.47 -3.18
N ALA A 47 -4.73 0.37 -2.51
CA ALA A 47 -5.23 0.06 -1.18
C ALA A 47 -4.11 -0.48 -0.29
N TRP A 48 -4.40 -0.59 1.00
CA TRP A 48 -3.45 -0.97 2.04
C TRP A 48 -3.94 -2.17 2.83
N ALA A 49 -3.01 -2.97 3.33
CA ALA A 49 -3.24 -4.11 4.19
C ALA A 49 -2.33 -4.01 5.42
N GLY A 50 -2.93 -3.93 6.61
CA GLY A 50 -2.19 -3.76 7.86
C GLY A 50 -3.08 -3.43 9.06
N MET A 51 -2.49 -2.83 10.10
CA MET A 51 -3.20 -2.36 11.30
C MET A 51 -3.79 -0.96 11.03
N PRO A 52 -5.12 -0.79 10.92
CA PRO A 52 -5.72 0.48 10.50
C PRO A 52 -5.35 1.67 11.40
N GLU A 53 -5.10 1.42 12.67
CA GLU A 53 -4.75 2.42 13.69
C GLU A 53 -3.38 3.05 13.44
N VAL A 54 -2.47 2.35 12.74
CA VAL A 54 -1.14 2.85 12.35
C VAL A 54 -1.12 3.23 10.88
N VAL A 55 -1.53 2.30 10.01
CA VAL A 55 -1.45 2.51 8.55
C VAL A 55 -2.39 3.62 8.12
N GLY A 56 -3.63 3.63 8.59
CA GLY A 56 -4.61 4.67 8.23
C GLY A 56 -4.17 6.08 8.64
N ARG A 57 -3.45 6.23 9.76
CA ARG A 57 -2.90 7.53 10.18
C ARG A 57 -1.81 8.04 9.24
N LEU A 58 -1.02 7.15 8.65
CA LEU A 58 0.10 7.51 7.78
C LEU A 58 -0.31 7.69 6.31
N THR A 59 -1.34 6.97 5.86
CA THR A 59 -1.79 6.99 4.46
C THR A 59 -2.76 8.13 4.15
N GLY A 60 -3.24 8.85 5.16
CA GLY A 60 -4.15 9.98 5.01
C GLY A 60 -5.64 9.60 4.93
N GLN A 61 -6.49 10.61 4.98
CA GLN A 61 -7.95 10.44 4.94
C GLN A 61 -8.40 9.92 3.57
N GLY A 62 -9.29 8.93 3.57
CA GLY A 62 -9.83 8.31 2.34
C GLY A 62 -9.06 7.10 1.82
N ALA A 63 -7.91 6.75 2.41
CA ALA A 63 -7.19 5.54 2.06
C ALA A 63 -8.03 4.28 2.40
N THR A 64 -8.15 3.36 1.45
CA THR A 64 -8.76 2.05 1.72
C THR A 64 -7.77 1.18 2.46
N VAL A 65 -8.07 0.82 3.71
CA VAL A 65 -7.22 -0.04 4.55
C VAL A 65 -7.98 -1.30 4.93
N TYR A 66 -7.50 -2.44 4.45
CA TYR A 66 -7.95 -3.76 4.87
C TYR A 66 -7.20 -4.17 6.13
N ARG A 67 -7.95 -4.55 7.17
CA ARG A 67 -7.37 -5.09 8.40
C ARG A 67 -6.66 -6.41 8.10
N CYS A 68 -5.37 -6.48 8.40
CA CYS A 68 -4.59 -7.72 8.35
C CYS A 68 -4.12 -8.10 9.75
N ALA A 69 -4.19 -9.39 10.07
CA ALA A 69 -3.64 -9.91 11.32
C ALA A 69 -2.11 -9.71 11.32
N GLY A 70 -1.60 -9.18 12.41
CA GLY A 70 -0.18 -8.95 12.64
C GLY A 70 0.11 -9.04 14.14
N PRO A 71 1.39 -9.17 14.53
CA PRO A 71 1.75 -9.21 15.95
C PRO A 71 1.25 -7.96 16.65
N VAL A 72 0.68 -8.13 17.85
CA VAL A 72 0.28 -7.00 18.70
C VAL A 72 1.55 -6.22 19.06
N LEU A 73 1.63 -4.97 18.61
CA LEU A 73 2.74 -4.08 18.98
C LEU A 73 2.53 -3.59 20.42
N GLY A 74 3.07 -4.33 21.39
CA GLY A 74 3.28 -3.88 22.77
C GLY A 74 4.69 -3.29 22.92
N ARG A 75 4.81 -2.15 23.63
CA ARG A 75 6.02 -1.38 24.01
C ARG A 75 7.33 -1.97 23.45
N ALA A 76 7.80 -1.44 22.31
CA ALA A 76 8.99 -1.90 21.62
C ALA A 76 10.22 -1.91 22.54
N GLY A 77 10.60 -3.11 22.96
CA GLY A 77 11.81 -3.40 23.70
C GLY A 77 12.33 -4.77 23.28
N ARG A 78 13.07 -4.79 22.15
CA ARG A 78 13.78 -5.93 21.56
C ARG A 78 12.88 -7.03 20.95
N ALA A 79 13.33 -7.50 19.79
CA ALA A 79 12.66 -8.52 18.99
C ALA A 79 12.41 -9.81 19.78
N GLY A 80 11.23 -10.41 19.62
CA GLY A 80 10.96 -11.74 20.17
C GLY A 80 9.49 -12.18 20.11
N HIS A 81 9.24 -13.16 19.23
CA HIS A 81 8.27 -14.25 19.37
C HIS A 81 6.75 -14.02 19.23
N ARG A 82 6.23 -14.59 18.12
CA ARG A 82 4.95 -15.27 17.88
C ARG A 82 3.79 -14.97 18.85
N THR A 83 2.76 -14.30 18.33
CA THR A 83 1.36 -14.58 18.68
C THR A 83 0.48 -14.53 17.43
N TYR A 84 0.22 -15.71 16.85
CA TYR A 84 -1.00 -15.92 16.07
C TYR A 84 -2.07 -16.24 17.11
N ALA A 85 -2.93 -15.27 17.45
CA ALA A 85 -4.11 -15.56 18.26
C ALA A 85 -5.07 -16.38 17.40
N ALA A 86 -5.15 -17.68 17.69
CA ALA A 86 -6.17 -18.56 17.12
C ALA A 86 -7.57 -18.03 17.50
N ARG A 87 -8.48 -17.99 16.54
CA ARG A 87 -9.89 -17.63 16.79
C ARG A 87 -10.54 -18.72 17.65
N PRO A 88 -11.42 -18.37 18.62
CA PRO A 88 -12.25 -19.38 19.27
C PRO A 88 -13.28 -19.93 18.27
N ARG A 89 -13.59 -21.22 18.42
CA ARG A 89 -14.60 -21.94 17.64
C ARG A 89 -16.01 -21.48 18.00
#